data_AF-A0A923BGJ4-F1
#
_entry.id   AF-A0A923BGJ4-F1
#
_cell.length_a   1.000
_cell.length_b   1.000
_cell.length_c   1.000
_cell.angle_alpha   90.00
_cell.angle_beta   90.00
_cell.angle_gamma   90.00
#
_symmetry.space_group_name_H-M   'P 1'
#
loop_
_entity.id
_entity.type
_entity.pdbx_description
1 polymer ?
#
loop_
_entity_poly.entity_id
_entity_poly.type
_entity_poly.pdbx_seq_one_letter_code
_entity_poly.pdbx_strand_id
1 'polypeptide(L)'
;MRNVVRAIVGLVALFNLVLGVGFFLDPARLGLQFFLTSLGTQGLATMRADFTAFFITGGAFALLGAWRCRREPLLVPLSLLTIAIVGRAVSL
;
A
#
# COMPACT_ATOMS: atom_id res chain seq x y z
N MET A 1 -7.97 20.66 -3.59
CA MET A 1 -8.64 19.59 -2.82
C MET A 1 -9.35 20.24 -1.64
N ARG A 2 -10.58 19.84 -1.28
CA ARG A 2 -11.25 20.33 -0.05
C ARG A 2 -10.47 19.83 1.18
N ASN A 3 -10.26 20.66 2.20
CA ASN A 3 -9.35 20.37 3.34
C ASN A 3 -9.59 19.00 3.99
N VAL A 4 -10.85 18.57 4.08
CA VAL A 4 -11.26 17.25 4.60
C VAL A 4 -10.68 16.10 3.76
N VAL A 5 -10.76 16.20 2.43
CA VAL A 5 -10.23 15.16 1.52
C VAL A 5 -8.72 15.06 1.66
N ARG A 6 -8.03 16.19 1.82
CA ARG A 6 -6.58 16.21 2.04
C ARG A 6 -6.20 15.50 3.34
N ALA A 7 -6.95 15.74 4.41
CA ALA A 7 -6.72 15.08 5.71
C ALA A 7 -6.93 13.56 5.61
N ILE A 8 -8.02 13.12 4.95
CA ILE A 8 -8.30 11.69 4.75
C ILE A 8 -7.20 11.04 3.93
N VAL A 9 -6.81 11.63 2.80
CA VAL A 9 -5.73 11.09 1.95
C VAL A 9 -4.41 11.03 2.72
N GLY A 10 -4.08 12.06 3.51
CA GLY A 10 -2.89 12.07 4.36
C GLY A 10 -2.91 10.94 5.40
N LEU A 11 -4.05 10.69 6.05
CA LEU A 11 -4.17 9.61 7.03
C LEU A 11 -4.03 8.24 6.38
N VAL A 12 -4.69 8.04 5.24
CA VAL A 12 -4.55 6.80 4.44
C VAL A 12 -3.09 6.62 4.00
N ALA A 13 -2.43 7.68 3.57
CA ALA A 13 -1.02 7.64 3.18
C ALA A 13 -0.12 7.18 4.33
N LEU A 14 -0.28 7.77 5.52
CA LEU A 14 0.48 7.38 6.71
C LEU A 14 0.23 5.93 7.11
N PHE A 15 -1.03 5.49 7.08
CA PHE A 15 -1.39 4.11 7.34
C PHE A 15 -0.70 3.13 6.38
N ASN A 16 -0.72 3.43 5.07
CA ASN A 16 -0.02 2.62 4.08
C ASN A 16 1.50 2.61 4.33
N LEU A 17 2.10 3.75 4.68
CA LEU A 17 3.53 3.80 5.01
C LEU A 17 3.88 2.90 6.21
N VAL A 18 3.05 2.90 7.26
CA VAL A 18 3.22 2.01 8.42
C VAL A 18 3.11 0.55 8.01
N LEU A 19 2.13 0.19 7.17
CA LEU A 19 2.01 -1.17 6.64
C LEU A 19 3.24 -1.58 5.84
N GLY A 20 3.73 -0.71 4.95
CA GLY A 20 4.90 -0.99 4.12
C GLY A 20 6.16 -1.22 4.94
N VAL A 21 6.39 -0.41 5.99
CA VAL A 21 7.47 -0.61 6.96
C VAL A 21 7.26 -1.92 7.74
N GLY A 22 6.04 -2.21 8.16
CA GLY A 22 5.73 -3.45 8.87
C GLY A 22 6.02 -4.70 8.02
N PHE A 23 5.65 -4.69 6.73
CA PHE A 23 5.97 -5.77 5.81
C PHE A 23 7.47 -5.89 5.57
N PHE A 24 8.19 -4.76 5.61
CA PHE A 24 9.64 -4.76 5.46
C PHE A 24 10.35 -5.38 6.66
N LEU A 25 9.79 -5.26 7.87
CA LEU A 25 10.39 -5.77 9.11
C LEU A 25 9.95 -7.21 9.41
N ASP A 26 8.65 -7.47 9.44
CA ASP A 26 8.04 -8.76 9.80
C ASP A 26 6.92 -9.15 8.81
N PRO A 27 7.29 -9.59 7.59
CA PRO A 27 6.32 -9.97 6.56
C PRO A 27 5.50 -11.21 6.94
N ALA A 28 6.03 -12.10 7.78
CA ALA A 28 5.34 -13.31 8.18
C ALA A 28 4.12 -12.99 9.05
N ARG A 29 4.31 -12.15 10.08
CA ARG A 29 3.22 -11.74 10.97
C ARG A 29 2.18 -10.89 10.25
N LEU A 30 2.60 -9.94 9.41
CA LEU A 30 1.65 -9.12 8.66
C LEU A 30 0.94 -9.90 7.56
N GLY A 31 1.60 -10.84 6.89
CA GLY A 31 0.98 -11.70 5.88
C GLY A 31 -0.28 -12.40 6.41
N LEU A 32 -0.26 -12.87 7.67
CA LEU A 32 -1.42 -13.50 8.31
C LEU A 32 -2.63 -12.55 8.41
N GLN A 33 -2.42 -11.25 8.61
CA GLN A 33 -3.51 -10.26 8.62
C GLN A 33 -4.14 -10.05 7.24
N PHE A 34 -3.44 -10.46 6.18
CA PHE A 34 -3.89 -10.45 4.79
C PHE A 34 -4.33 -11.84 4.31
N PHE A 35 -4.47 -12.82 5.20
CA PHE A 35 -4.77 -14.22 4.88
C PHE A 35 -3.74 -14.87 3.94
N LEU A 36 -2.46 -14.50 4.09
CA LEU A 36 -1.35 -14.99 3.29
C LEU A 36 -0.35 -15.76 4.16
N THR A 37 0.22 -16.81 3.58
CA THR A 37 1.33 -17.58 4.18
C THR A 37 2.46 -17.75 3.17
N SER A 38 3.70 -17.86 3.66
CA SER A 38 4.88 -17.98 2.81
C SER A 38 5.19 -19.43 2.51
N LEU A 39 5.47 -19.73 1.25
CA LEU A 39 6.15 -20.97 0.86
C LEU A 39 7.66 -20.81 1.04
N GLY A 40 8.12 -21.02 2.28
CA GLY A 40 9.53 -20.94 2.66
C GLY A 40 10.15 -19.53 2.55
N THR A 41 11.48 -19.50 2.47
CA THR A 41 12.26 -18.24 2.49
C THR A 41 12.01 -17.36 1.27
N GLN A 42 11.79 -17.96 0.10
CA GLN A 42 11.49 -17.20 -1.13
C GLN A 42 10.10 -16.56 -1.08
N GLY A 43 9.11 -17.25 -0.51
CA GLY A 43 7.79 -16.67 -0.26
C GLY A 43 7.86 -15.48 0.71
N LEU A 44 8.70 -15.57 1.76
CA LEU A 44 8.95 -14.45 2.67
C LEU A 44 9.66 -13.28 1.99
N ALA A 45 10.64 -13.56 1.13
CA ALA A 45 11.35 -12.53 0.37
C ALA A 45 10.39 -11.77 -0.57
N THR A 46 9.55 -12.52 -1.28
CA THR A 46 8.50 -11.97 -2.18
C THR A 46 7.53 -11.10 -1.39
N MET A 47 7.00 -11.60 -0.26
CA MET A 47 6.11 -10.81 0.58
C MET A 47 6.77 -9.53 1.11
N ARG A 48 8.03 -9.62 1.58
CA ARG A 48 8.80 -8.47 2.07
C ARG A 48 9.00 -7.43 0.98
N ALA A 49 9.33 -7.85 -0.23
CA ALA A 49 9.60 -6.92 -1.33
C ALA A 49 8.31 -6.31 -1.87
N ASP A 50 7.34 -7.14 -2.26
CA ASP A 50 6.20 -6.71 -3.07
C ASP A 50 5.18 -5.92 -2.26
N PHE A 51 4.88 -6.35 -1.03
CA PHE A 51 3.95 -5.60 -0.16
C PHE A 51 4.58 -4.29 0.33
N THR A 52 5.86 -4.29 0.68
CA THR A 52 6.56 -3.04 1.00
C THR A 52 6.58 -2.10 -0.19
N ALA A 53 6.92 -2.56 -1.39
CA ALA A 53 6.90 -1.75 -2.59
C ALA A 53 5.50 -1.16 -2.84
N PHE A 54 4.45 -1.99 -2.79
CA PHE A 54 3.07 -1.54 -2.97
C PHE A 54 2.68 -0.45 -1.97
N PHE A 55 2.84 -0.72 -0.68
CA PHE A 55 2.37 0.15 0.38
C PHE A 55 3.21 1.41 0.55
N ILE A 56 4.54 1.31 0.42
CA ILE A 56 5.42 2.47 0.50
C ILE A 56 5.23 3.37 -0.73
N THR A 57 5.19 2.81 -1.95
CA THR A 57 4.99 3.63 -3.15
C THR A 57 3.60 4.27 -3.15
N GLY A 58 2.53 3.50 -2.87
CA GLY A 58 1.19 4.05 -2.77
C GLY A 58 1.07 5.12 -1.70
N GLY A 59 1.58 4.84 -0.50
CA GLY A 59 1.60 5.77 0.62
C GLY A 59 2.40 7.04 0.35
N ALA A 60 3.60 6.94 -0.22
CA ALA A 60 4.46 8.09 -0.52
C ALA A 60 3.83 9.04 -1.54
N PHE A 61 3.26 8.50 -2.64
CA PHE A 61 2.60 9.32 -3.65
C PHE A 61 1.25 9.89 -3.17
N ALA A 62 0.51 9.16 -2.32
CA ALA A 62 -0.67 9.70 -1.65
C ALA A 62 -0.31 10.86 -0.71
N LEU A 63 0.76 10.71 0.09
CA LEU A 63 1.26 11.76 0.97
C LEU A 63 1.74 12.98 0.18
N LEU A 64 2.44 12.76 -0.93
CA LEU A 64 2.88 13.81 -1.83
C LEU A 64 1.70 14.58 -2.43
N GLY A 65 0.66 13.88 -2.88
CA GLY A 65 -0.57 14.50 -3.39
C GLY A 65 -1.30 15.33 -2.33
N ALA A 66 -1.39 14.80 -1.11
CA ALA A 66 -1.95 15.51 0.03
C ALA A 66 -1.15 16.77 0.37
N TRP A 67 0.18 16.67 0.48
CA TRP A 67 1.05 17.79 0.83
C TRP A 67 1.05 18.88 -0.24
N ARG A 68 1.27 18.51 -1.51
CA ARG A 68 1.33 19.47 -2.63
C ARG A 68 -0.04 19.98 -3.05
N CYS A 69 -1.13 19.48 -2.46
CA CYS A 69 -2.51 19.80 -2.82
C CYS A 69 -2.82 19.54 -4.30
N ARG A 70 -2.13 18.57 -4.93
CA ARG A 70 -2.26 18.21 -6.34
C ARG A 70 -2.85 16.81 -6.48
N ARG A 71 -3.69 16.62 -7.50
CA ARG A 71 -4.34 15.34 -7.78
C ARG A 71 -3.46 14.41 -8.60
N GLU A 72 -2.53 14.94 -9.39
CA GLU A 72 -1.69 14.13 -10.29
C GLU A 72 -0.93 13.01 -9.55
N PRO A 73 -0.31 13.24 -8.36
CA PRO A 73 0.37 12.16 -7.64
C PRO A 73 -0.56 11.03 -7.20
N LEU A 74 -1.87 11.28 -7.06
CA LEU A 74 -2.84 10.27 -6.66
C LEU A 74 -3.10 9.21 -7.75
N LEU A 75 -2.69 9.47 -9.00
CA LEU A 75 -2.83 8.49 -10.08
C LEU A 75 -2.02 7.21 -9.80
N VAL A 76 -0.88 7.32 -9.11
CA VAL A 76 -0.03 6.19 -8.75
C VAL A 76 -0.69 5.24 -7.73
N PRO A 77 -1.12 5.71 -6.53
CA PRO A 77 -1.84 4.82 -5.61
C PRO A 77 -3.17 4.33 -6.19
N LEU A 78 -3.84 5.13 -7.03
CA LEU A 78 -5.06 4.68 -7.72
C LEU A 78 -4.78 3.51 -8.66
N SER A 79 -3.73 3.57 -9.50
CA SER A 79 -3.41 2.48 -10.41
C SER A 79 -3.04 1.20 -9.66
N LEU A 80 -2.24 1.31 -8.60
CA LEU A 80 -1.89 0.20 -7.71
C LEU A 80 -3.14 -0.47 -7.11
N LEU A 81 -4.03 0.32 -6.50
CA LEU A 81 -5.26 -0.19 -5.89
C LEU A 81 -6.21 -0.79 -6.92
N THR A 82 -6.38 -0.16 -8.08
CA THR A 82 -7.22 -0.69 -9.15
C THR A 82 -6.72 -2.06 -9.61
N ILE A 83 -5.42 -2.22 -9.87
CA ILE A 83 -4.84 -3.51 -10.29
C ILE A 83 -5.03 -4.56 -9.18
N ALA A 84 -4.77 -4.20 -7.92
CA ALA A 84 -4.91 -5.12 -6.79
C ALA A 84 -6.36 -5.56 -6.54
N ILE A 85 -7.34 -4.67 -6.71
CA ILE A 85 -8.77 -4.97 -6.56
C ILE A 85 -9.24 -5.85 -7.72
N VAL A 86 -8.86 -5.51 -8.96
CA VAL A 86 -9.19 -6.32 -10.14
C VAL A 86 -8.61 -7.72 -10.02
N GLY A 87 -7.35 -7.84 -9.60
CA GLY A 87 -6.72 -9.15 -9.36
C GLY A 87 -7.46 -9.98 -8.31
N ARG A 88 -7.96 -9.35 -7.23
CA ARG A 88 -8.81 -10.05 -6.24
C ARG A 88 -10.16 -10.46 -6.81
N ALA A 89 -10.78 -9.62 -7.62
CA ALA A 89 -12.09 -9.89 -8.22
C ALA A 89 -12.09 -11.08 -9.19
N VAL A 90 -10.93 -11.46 -9.74
CA VAL A 90 -10.80 -12.69 -10.56
C VAL A 90 -10.92 -13.96 -9.72
N SER A 91 -10.58 -13.89 -8.44
CA SER A 91 -10.52 -15.05 -7.53
C SER A 91 -11.68 -15.11 -6.53
N LEU A 92 -12.58 -14.12 -6.54
CA LEU A 92 -13.80 -14.05 -5.73
C LEU A 92 -14.99 -14.60 -6.52
#